data_AF-A0A2V5TE77-F1
#
_entry.id   AF-A0A2V5TE77-F1
#
_cell.length_a   1.000
_cell.length_b   1.000
_cell.length_c   1.000
_cell.angle_alpha   90.00
_cell.angle_beta   90.00
_cell.angle_gamma   90.00
#
_symmetry.space_group_name_H-M   'P 1'
#
loop_
_entity.id
_entity.type
_entity.pdbx_description
1 polymer ?
#
loop_
_entity_poly.entity_id
_entity_poly.type
_entity_poly.pdbx_seq_one_letter_code
_entity_poly.pdbx_strand_id
1 'polypeptide(L)' 'MSPAIAELPSREKLTKKAITADHPTWCPGCGDFAVLASFYKVLEKRQLDHEKIVTLAGIGCSSR' A
#
# COMPACT_ATOMS: atom_id res chain seq x y z
N MET A 1 -12.74 -25.96 16.45
CA MET A 1 -11.81 -26.44 15.42
C MET A 1 -11.17 -25.21 14.79
N SER A 2 -9.96 -24.85 15.24
CA SER A 2 -9.23 -23.70 14.69
C SER A 2 -8.64 -24.12 13.34
N PRO A 3 -8.86 -23.39 12.24
CA PRO A 3 -8.20 -23.73 10.99
C PRO A 3 -6.70 -23.44 11.17
N ALA A 4 -5.88 -24.40 10.77
CA ALA A 4 -4.44 -24.31 10.79
C ALA A 4 -4.02 -23.07 9.98
N ILE A 5 -3.30 -22.16 10.65
CA ILE A 5 -2.60 -21.05 10.00
C ILE A 5 -1.49 -21.73 9.19
N ALA A 6 -1.73 -21.89 7.88
CA ALA A 6 -0.72 -22.34 6.96
C ALA A 6 0.46 -21.37 7.04
N GLU A 7 1.63 -21.87 7.42
CA GLU A 7 2.89 -21.15 7.42
C GLU A 7 3.19 -20.76 5.98
N LEU A 8 2.99 -19.48 5.67
CA LEU A 8 3.26 -18.94 4.34
C LEU A 8 4.78 -18.74 4.21
N PRO A 9 5.35 -18.98 3.02
CA PRO A 9 6.80 -18.90 2.78
C PRO A 9 7.35 -17.53 3.19
N SER A 10 8.62 -17.47 3.62
CA SER A 10 9.27 -16.24 4.09
C SER A 10 9.18 -15.14 3.03
N ARG A 11 8.19 -14.25 3.20
CA ARG A 11 7.88 -13.20 2.23
C ARG A 11 8.95 -12.12 2.24
N GLU A 12 9.24 -11.62 1.05
CA GLU A 12 10.11 -10.45 0.90
C GLU A 12 9.49 -9.25 1.62
N LYS A 13 10.33 -8.45 2.29
CA LYS A 13 9.87 -7.30 3.06
C LYS A 13 9.12 -6.33 2.16
N LEU A 14 8.01 -5.81 2.66
CA LEU A 14 7.27 -4.77 1.97
C LEU A 14 8.11 -3.49 1.98
N THR A 15 8.54 -3.07 0.80
CA THR A 15 9.26 -1.81 0.58
C THR A 15 8.44 -0.90 -0.31
N LYS A 16 8.62 0.41 -0.17
CA LYS A 16 7.97 1.42 -1.02
C LYS A 16 8.19 1.08 -2.49
N LYS A 17 9.41 0.72 -2.88
CA LYS A 17 9.75 0.39 -4.27
C LYS A 17 8.93 -0.79 -4.81
N ALA A 18 8.59 -1.77 -3.98
CA ALA A 18 7.82 -2.94 -4.40
C ALA A 18 6.33 -2.65 -4.63
N ILE A 19 5.79 -1.56 -4.06
CA ILE A 19 4.35 -1.25 -4.07
C ILE A 19 4.00 0.10 -4.71
N THR A 20 5.00 0.85 -5.17
CA THR A 20 4.75 2.15 -5.81
C THR A 20 4.33 1.94 -7.26
N ALA A 21 3.26 2.60 -7.67
CA ALA A 21 2.84 2.65 -9.07
C ALA A 21 3.66 3.70 -9.84
N ASP A 22 3.92 3.46 -11.13
CA ASP A 22 4.92 4.22 -11.87
C ASP A 22 4.53 5.68 -12.18
N HIS A 23 3.24 5.97 -12.41
CA HIS A 23 2.80 7.25 -13.00
C HIS A 23 1.54 7.84 -12.31
N PRO A 24 1.68 8.51 -11.15
CA PRO A 24 0.60 9.27 -10.54
C PRO A 24 0.22 10.49 -11.41
N THR A 25 -1.08 10.73 -11.58
CA THR A 25 -1.62 11.75 -12.50
C THR A 25 -1.95 13.08 -11.82
N TRP A 26 -1.48 13.30 -10.58
CA TRP A 26 -1.74 14.54 -9.85
C TRP A 26 -0.86 15.70 -10.32
N CYS A 27 -1.39 16.92 -10.22
CA CYS A 27 -0.66 18.14 -10.57
C CYS A 27 0.62 18.30 -9.70
N PRO A 28 1.70 18.89 -10.23
CA PRO A 28 2.89 19.20 -9.44
C PRO A 28 2.53 20.02 -8.20
N GLY A 29 2.99 19.57 -7.02
CA GLY A 29 2.69 20.21 -5.74
C GLY A 29 1.36 19.79 -5.10
N CYS A 30 0.62 18.84 -5.67
CA CYS A 30 -0.60 18.30 -5.07
C CYS A 30 -0.33 17.66 -3.68
N GLY A 31 -1.24 17.90 -2.73
CA GLY A 31 -1.15 17.33 -1.39
C GLY A 31 -1.33 15.81 -1.34
N ASP A 32 -1.98 15.20 -2.32
CA ASP A 32 -2.21 13.74 -2.37
C ASP A 32 -0.89 12.95 -2.44
N PHE A 33 0.18 13.53 -3.00
CA PHE A 33 1.52 12.95 -2.95
C PHE A 33 2.01 12.74 -1.51
N ALA A 34 1.69 13.67 -0.59
CA ALA A 34 2.09 13.56 0.82
C ALA A 34 1.26 12.50 1.55
N VAL A 35 -0.03 12.37 1.21
CA VAL A 35 -0.90 11.31 1.73
C VAL A 35 -0.39 9.94 1.29
N LEU A 36 -0.12 9.77 0.00
CA LEU A 36 0.41 8.52 -0.57
C LEU A 36 1.77 8.14 0.04
N ALA A 37 2.68 9.11 0.20
CA ALA A 37 3.96 8.88 0.87
C ALA A 37 3.80 8.43 2.32
N SER A 38 2.81 8.96 3.05
CA SER A 38 2.52 8.56 4.43
C SER A 38 1.90 7.15 4.49
N PHE A 39 1.03 6.81 3.54
CA PHE A 39 0.46 5.47 3.40
C PHE A 39 1.56 4.42 3.20
N TYR A 40 2.51 4.65 2.28
CA TYR A 40 3.63 3.74 2.08
C TYR A 40 4.49 3.54 3.34
N LYS A 41 4.76 4.61 4.10
CA LYS A 41 5.51 4.50 5.37
C LYS A 41 4.80 3.61 6.38
N VAL A 42 3.47 3.68 6.46
CA VAL A 42 2.68 2.83 7.37
C VAL A 42 2.78 1.37 6.94
N LEU A 43 2.68 1.09 5.64
CA LEU A 43 2.80 -0.26 5.09
C LEU A 43 4.19 -0.86 5.37
N GLU A 44 5.25 -0.11 5.10
CA GLU A 44 6.63 -0.51 5.41
C GLU A 44 6.84 -0.75 6.91
N LYS A 45 6.26 0.09 7.78
CA LYS A 45 6.41 -0.07 9.23
C LYS A 45 5.65 -1.29 9.77
N ARG A 46 4.48 -1.59 9.21
CA ARG A 46 3.60 -2.65 9.71
C ARG A 46 3.90 -4.02 9.11
N GLN A 47 4.57 -4.08 7.95
CA GLN A 47 4.91 -5.34 7.26
C GLN A 47 3.69 -6.27 7.16
N LEU A 48 2.55 -5.69 6.79
CA LEU A 48 1.34 -6.46 6.54
C LEU A 48 1.49 -7.19 5.20
N ASP A 49 0.93 -8.40 5.13
CA ASP A 49 0.80 -9.16 3.90
C ASP A 49 0.02 -8.32 2.87
N HIS A 50 0.66 -7.94 1.75
CA HIS A 50 0.05 -7.05 0.76
C HIS A 50 -1.24 -7.66 0.16
N GLU A 51 -1.29 -8.97 -0.03
CA GLU A 51 -2.48 -9.67 -0.52
C GLU A 51 -3.68 -9.60 0.44
N LYS A 52 -3.47 -9.19 1.69
CA LYS A 52 -4.52 -8.99 2.69
C LYS A 52 -4.91 -7.52 2.83
N ILE A 53 -4.42 -6.64 1.96
CA ILE A 53 -4.67 -5.20 1.99
C ILE A 53 -5.56 -4.86 0.81
N VAL A 54 -6.67 -4.17 1.09
CA VAL A 54 -7.58 -3.65 0.07
C VAL A 54 -7.71 -2.14 0.28
N THR A 55 -7.39 -1.37 -0.76
CA THR A 55 -7.60 0.08 -0.79
C THR A 55 -8.90 0.38 -1.53
N LEU A 56 -9.85 1.02 -0.83
CA LEU A 56 -11.10 1.50 -1.43
C LEU A 56 -11.05 3.02 -1.53
N ALA A 57 -11.48 3.56 -2.67
CA ALA A 57 -11.54 4.99 -2.91
C ALA A 57 -12.87 5.38 -3.58
N GLY A 58 -13.22 6.66 -3.46
CA GLY A 58 -14.40 7.25 -4.09
C GLY A 58 -14.14 7.71 -5.52
N ILE A 59 -14.72 8.86 -5.89
CA ILE A 59 -14.49 9.51 -7.19
C ILE A 59 -13.78 10.86 -6.94
N GLY A 60 -12.68 11.10 -7.64
CA GLY A 60 -11.94 12.37 -7.59
C GLY A 60 -10.43 12.21 -7.85
N CYS A 61 -9.68 13.31 -7.73
CA CYS A 61 -8.22 13.25 -7.83
C CYS A 61 -7.66 12.32 -6.74
N SER A 62 -8.09 12.48 -5.50
CA SER A 62 -7.66 11.66 -4.35
C SER A 62 -7.98 10.16 -4.45
N SER A 63 -8.77 9.74 -5.44
CA SER A 63 -9.11 8.33 -5.68
C SER A 63 -8.18 7.61 -6.66
N ARG A 64 -7.15 8.30 -7.16
CA ARG A 64 -6.13 7.76 -8.07
C ARG A 64 -4.81 7.52 -7.35
#